data_AF-A0A8T6GNJ3-F1
#
_entry.id   AF-A0A8T6GNJ3-F1
#
_cell.length_a   1.000
_cell.length_b   1.000
_cell.length_c   1.000
_cell.angle_alpha   90.00
_cell.angle_beta   90.00
_cell.angle_gamma   90.00
#
_symmetry.space_group_name_H-M   'P 1'
#
loop_
_entity.id
_entity.type
_entity.pdbx_description
1 polymer ?
#
loop_
_entity_poly.entity_id
_entity_poly.type
_entity_poly.pdbx_seq_one_letter_code
_entity_poly.pdbx_strand_id
1 'polypeptide(L)'
;MPNGNYHPEVDNYIVERWKGGYILRAPPWRTGIRHLAFGYDHFQAHVERFPEGQFIGDRRAANFGVCATLRTSRTPYEDALPWLEAIGDKTLAGHEPDGLWLYVVLLWVDPRYRGGGMGSALIRSCLTLAVQLGLQGVYAVPLLVGYQQAAEEMELEDYASEVIRRNKSDPLVTRMIKCGLRPPEFGSELVRDYMEAPSAGNAGVLLMWENPYFGEH
;
A
#
# COMPACT_ATOMS: atom_id res chain seq x y z
N MET A 1 8.74 24.66 -10.47
CA MET A 1 9.66 24.02 -9.52
C MET A 1 9.58 24.77 -8.20
N PRO A 2 8.95 24.26 -7.13
CA PRO A 2 9.18 24.80 -5.80
C PRO A 2 10.34 24.04 -5.14
N ASN A 3 11.39 24.80 -4.85
CA ASN A 3 12.53 24.41 -4.05
C ASN A 3 12.07 24.06 -2.63
N GLY A 4 12.10 22.78 -2.26
CA GLY A 4 12.03 22.31 -0.88
C GLY A 4 13.41 21.86 -0.45
N ASN A 5 14.02 22.57 0.49
CA ASN A 5 15.37 22.35 1.00
C ASN A 5 15.64 20.87 1.32
N TYR A 6 16.55 20.29 0.53
CA TYR A 6 17.19 19.00 0.78
C TYR A 6 18.14 19.15 1.98
N HIS A 7 17.84 18.46 3.08
CA HIS A 7 18.74 18.32 4.23
C HIS A 7 19.47 16.96 4.16
N PRO A 8 20.82 16.93 4.20
CA PRO A 8 21.63 15.73 3.94
C PRO A 8 21.74 14.73 5.11
N GLU A 9 20.81 14.69 6.06
CA GLU A 9 20.84 13.68 7.15
C GLU A 9 20.21 12.34 6.70
N VAL A 10 20.79 11.75 5.66
CA VAL A 10 20.25 10.59 4.93
C VAL A 10 20.75 9.24 5.50
N ASP A 11 21.27 9.20 6.72
CA ASP A 11 22.05 8.05 7.20
C ASP A 11 21.33 7.06 8.15
N ASN A 12 20.08 7.26 8.54
CA ASN A 12 19.45 6.39 9.56
C ASN A 12 18.17 5.67 9.09
N TYR A 13 18.27 4.89 8.01
CA TYR A 13 17.38 3.74 7.83
C TYR A 13 18.04 2.53 8.47
N ILE A 14 17.86 2.32 9.78
CA ILE A 14 18.39 1.12 10.43
C ILE A 14 17.37 0.01 10.22
N VAL A 15 17.70 -0.95 9.37
CA VAL A 15 16.97 -2.21 9.35
C VAL A 15 17.64 -3.17 10.30
N GLU A 16 16.94 -3.48 11.40
CA GLU A 16 17.41 -4.50 12.34
C GLU A 16 16.86 -5.85 11.91
N ARG A 17 17.74 -6.85 11.80
CA ARG A 17 17.32 -8.22 11.52
C ARG A 17 16.69 -8.79 12.79
N TRP A 18 15.39 -9.05 12.73
CA TRP A 18 14.64 -9.66 13.84
C TRP A 18 14.33 -11.11 13.50
N LYS A 19 14.10 -11.97 14.50
CA LYS A 19 13.89 -13.42 14.32
C LYS A 19 12.76 -13.71 13.32
N GLY A 20 13.12 -13.97 12.06
CA GLY A 20 12.17 -14.26 10.97
C GLY A 20 11.93 -13.10 9.99
N GLY A 21 12.55 -11.92 10.17
CA GLY A 21 12.33 -10.77 9.29
C GLY A 21 13.26 -9.58 9.52
N TYR A 22 12.78 -8.40 9.13
CA TYR A 22 13.53 -7.15 9.14
C TYR A 22 12.62 -6.05 9.73
N ILE A 23 13.11 -5.27 10.69
CA ILE A 23 12.37 -4.14 11.30
C ILE A 23 12.98 -2.83 10.81
N LEU A 24 12.16 -1.94 10.25
CA LEU A 24 12.57 -0.60 9.81
C LEU A 24 12.55 0.41 10.96
N ARG A 25 13.72 0.97 11.31
CA ARG A 25 13.83 2.30 11.92
C ARG A 25 13.97 3.31 10.78
N ALA A 26 12.85 3.81 10.28
CA ALA A 26 12.84 4.96 9.37
C ALA A 26 12.42 6.23 10.14
N PRO A 27 12.98 7.42 9.84
CA PRO A 27 12.42 8.66 10.33
C PRO A 27 10.98 8.81 9.78
N PRO A 28 10.07 9.46 10.52
CA PRO A 28 8.69 9.65 10.11
C PRO A 28 8.65 10.31 8.72
N TRP A 29 8.08 9.60 7.76
CA TRP A 29 8.03 9.99 6.36
C TRP A 29 7.37 11.37 6.22
N ARG A 30 8.01 12.24 5.44
CA ARG A 30 7.36 13.45 4.94
C ARG A 30 6.71 13.14 3.60
N THR A 31 5.66 12.33 3.61
CA THR A 31 4.74 12.18 2.46
C THR A 31 3.83 13.41 2.32
N GLY A 32 3.79 14.29 3.33
CA GLY A 32 2.77 15.32 3.48
C GLY A 32 1.44 14.80 4.05
N ILE A 33 1.28 13.47 4.17
CA ILE A 33 0.07 12.81 4.67
C ILE A 33 0.36 12.27 6.08
N ARG A 34 -0.19 12.93 7.10
CA ARG A 34 0.08 12.68 8.53
C ARG A 34 -0.19 11.22 8.95
N HIS A 35 -1.22 10.60 8.37
CA HIS A 35 -1.64 9.24 8.74
C HIS A 35 -0.67 8.16 8.28
N LEU A 36 0.12 8.41 7.22
CA LEU A 36 1.15 7.49 6.75
C LEU A 36 2.45 7.54 7.58
N ALA A 37 2.52 8.35 8.65
CA ALA A 37 3.63 8.38 9.59
C ALA A 37 3.67 7.14 10.51
N PHE A 38 4.32 6.08 10.03
CA PHE A 38 4.73 4.93 10.85
C PHE A 38 6.08 5.16 11.55
N GLY A 39 6.17 4.75 12.82
CA GLY A 39 7.41 4.75 13.61
C GLY A 39 7.89 3.32 13.85
N TYR A 40 9.03 3.19 14.55
CA TYR A 40 9.64 1.90 14.86
C TYR A 40 8.67 0.93 15.57
N ASP A 41 7.99 1.39 16.62
CA ASP A 41 7.07 0.55 17.40
C ASP A 41 5.92 0.01 16.55
N HIS A 42 5.48 0.77 15.55
CA HIS A 42 4.46 0.31 14.62
C HIS A 42 4.99 -0.83 13.75
N PHE A 43 6.17 -0.71 13.14
CA PHE A 43 6.72 -1.82 12.34
C PHE A 43 7.08 -3.03 13.18
N GLN A 44 7.55 -2.84 14.40
CA GLN A 44 7.78 -3.94 15.32
C GLN A 44 6.45 -4.68 15.57
N ALA A 45 5.37 -3.95 15.87
CA ALA A 45 4.03 -4.51 16.00
C ALA A 45 3.53 -5.24 14.75
N HIS A 46 3.91 -4.78 13.54
CA HIS A 46 3.54 -5.44 12.28
C HIS A 46 4.25 -6.78 12.13
N VAL A 47 5.55 -6.81 12.35
CA VAL A 47 6.38 -8.02 12.25
C VAL A 47 6.02 -9.03 13.34
N GLU A 48 5.68 -8.59 14.54
CA GLU A 48 5.21 -9.46 15.62
C GLU A 48 3.86 -10.12 15.31
N ARG A 49 2.96 -9.42 14.59
CA ARG A 49 1.62 -9.93 14.26
C ARG A 49 1.59 -10.80 13.02
N PHE A 50 2.28 -10.39 11.96
CA PHE A 50 2.24 -11.07 10.68
C PHE A 50 3.57 -10.97 9.93
N PRO A 51 4.61 -11.68 10.39
CA PRO A 51 5.96 -11.53 9.87
C PRO A 51 6.08 -11.87 8.38
N GLU A 52 5.35 -12.88 7.90
CA GLU A 52 5.39 -13.31 6.50
C GLU A 52 4.77 -12.28 5.55
N GLY A 53 3.88 -11.43 6.07
CA GLY A 53 3.20 -10.36 5.33
C GLY A 53 3.93 -9.03 5.27
N GLN A 54 5.10 -8.91 5.91
CA GLN A 54 5.88 -7.68 5.91
C GLN A 54 7.08 -7.81 4.97
N PHE A 55 7.14 -6.96 3.94
CA PHE A 55 8.17 -7.02 2.90
C PHE A 55 9.08 -5.81 2.95
N ILE A 56 10.38 -6.06 2.75
CA ILE A 56 11.40 -5.03 2.57
C ILE A 56 12.12 -5.24 1.24
N GLY A 57 12.24 -4.15 0.49
CA GLY A 57 12.99 -4.09 -0.75
C GLY A 57 14.41 -3.60 -0.49
N ASP A 58 15.39 -4.46 -0.70
CA ASP A 58 16.82 -4.14 -0.60
C ASP A 58 17.45 -4.14 -2.00
N ARG A 59 18.19 -3.07 -2.32
CA ARG A 59 19.04 -3.04 -3.50
C ARG A 59 20.45 -2.61 -3.08
N ARG A 60 21.38 -3.56 -3.00
CA ARG A 60 22.79 -3.35 -2.60
C ARG A 60 22.98 -3.04 -1.11
N ALA A 61 22.33 -3.80 -0.24
CA ALA A 61 22.46 -3.73 1.23
C ALA A 61 22.01 -2.40 1.85
N ALA A 62 21.12 -1.70 1.15
CA ALA A 62 20.49 -0.51 1.66
C ALA A 62 18.99 -0.59 1.30
N ASN A 63 18.15 -0.34 2.30
CA ASN A 63 16.73 -0.64 2.23
C ASN A 63 15.99 0.53 1.60
N PHE A 64 15.21 0.27 0.56
CA PHE A 64 14.66 1.33 -0.29
C PHE A 64 13.17 1.19 -0.60
N GLY A 65 12.52 0.18 -0.04
CA GLY A 65 11.07 0.06 -0.09
C GLY A 65 10.52 -0.83 1.02
N VAL A 66 9.26 -0.60 1.36
CA VAL A 66 8.51 -1.38 2.35
C VAL A 66 7.12 -1.64 1.81
N CYS A 67 6.60 -2.84 2.10
CA CYS A 67 5.20 -3.14 1.94
C CYS A 67 4.69 -3.85 3.20
N ALA A 68 3.64 -3.31 3.80
CA ALA A 68 2.98 -3.90 4.95
C ALA A 68 1.62 -4.44 4.53
N THR A 69 1.26 -5.61 5.03
CA THR A 69 -0.01 -6.28 4.75
C THR A 69 -0.64 -6.83 6.02
N LEU A 70 -1.94 -7.10 5.96
CA LEU A 70 -2.67 -7.89 6.96
C LEU A 70 -3.57 -8.91 6.27
N ARG A 71 -3.99 -9.94 7.01
CA ARG A 71 -5.07 -10.83 6.60
C ARG A 71 -6.37 -10.35 7.24
N THR A 72 -7.48 -10.49 6.54
CA THR A 72 -8.80 -10.10 7.05
C THR A 72 -9.90 -10.99 6.47
N SER A 73 -10.98 -11.16 7.21
CA SER A 73 -12.22 -11.77 6.71
C SER A 73 -13.02 -10.82 5.82
N ARG A 74 -12.76 -9.51 5.89
CA ARG A 74 -13.40 -8.52 5.02
C ARG A 74 -12.97 -8.74 3.57
N THR A 75 -13.94 -8.64 2.68
CA THR A 75 -13.77 -8.83 1.25
C THR A 75 -13.77 -7.48 0.52
N PRO A 76 -13.18 -7.40 -0.68
CA PRO A 76 -13.29 -6.22 -1.53
C PRO A 76 -14.71 -6.03 -2.13
N TYR A 77 -15.68 -6.84 -1.74
CA TYR A 77 -17.08 -6.72 -2.16
C TYR A 77 -17.96 -6.06 -1.08
N GLU A 78 -17.39 -5.81 0.10
CA GLU A 78 -18.04 -5.07 1.18
C GLU A 78 -17.70 -3.59 1.12
N ASP A 79 -18.50 -2.77 1.81
CA ASP A 79 -18.17 -1.37 2.01
C ASP A 79 -16.80 -1.24 2.70
N ALA A 80 -15.93 -0.41 2.11
CA ALA A 80 -14.61 -0.17 2.66
C ALA A 80 -14.71 0.64 3.96
N LEU A 81 -13.89 0.25 4.94
CA LEU A 81 -13.73 1.01 6.18
C LEU A 81 -12.75 2.18 5.95
N PRO A 82 -12.84 3.25 6.77
CA PRO A 82 -11.75 4.20 6.90
C PRO A 82 -10.43 3.47 7.20
N TRP A 83 -9.35 3.89 6.58
CA TRP A 83 -8.07 3.15 6.57
C TRP A 83 -7.56 2.83 7.98
N LEU A 84 -7.54 3.81 8.89
CA LEU A 84 -7.08 3.59 10.27
C LEU A 84 -7.93 2.56 11.01
N GLU A 85 -9.23 2.50 10.74
CA GLU A 85 -10.11 1.50 11.33
C GLU A 85 -9.79 0.11 10.76
N ALA A 86 -9.69 0.01 9.42
CA ALA A 86 -9.38 -1.23 8.72
C ALA A 86 -8.07 -1.88 9.20
N ILE A 87 -7.07 -1.06 9.56
CA ILE A 87 -5.75 -1.56 9.96
C ILE A 87 -5.59 -1.69 11.48
N GLY A 88 -6.61 -1.37 12.27
CA GLY A 88 -6.52 -1.38 13.74
C GLY A 88 -5.51 -0.37 14.25
N ASP A 89 -5.71 0.88 13.83
CA ASP A 89 -4.74 1.97 13.92
C ASP A 89 -3.39 1.55 13.31
N LYS A 90 -2.30 2.21 13.65
CA LYS A 90 -0.99 1.95 13.04
C LYS A 90 -0.34 0.64 13.47
N THR A 91 -1.00 -0.22 14.25
CA THR A 91 -0.38 -1.41 14.86
C THR A 91 -0.69 -2.74 14.14
N LEU A 92 -1.53 -2.73 13.10
CA LEU A 92 -2.11 -3.93 12.49
C LEU A 92 -3.00 -4.74 13.45
N ALA A 93 -3.66 -4.10 14.41
CA ALA A 93 -4.59 -4.80 15.30
C ALA A 93 -5.82 -5.37 14.56
N GLY A 94 -6.09 -4.91 13.33
CA GLY A 94 -7.09 -5.48 12.42
C GLY A 94 -6.64 -6.77 11.72
N HIS A 95 -5.44 -7.29 12.00
CA HIS A 95 -4.97 -8.55 11.42
C HIS A 95 -5.74 -9.75 11.98
N GLU A 96 -6.32 -10.54 11.09
CA GLU A 96 -7.03 -11.77 11.38
C GLU A 96 -6.27 -12.97 10.80
N PRO A 97 -5.62 -13.81 11.64
CA PRO A 97 -4.80 -14.92 11.16
C PRO A 97 -5.55 -15.96 10.34
N ASP A 98 -6.88 -16.02 10.41
CA ASP A 98 -7.72 -16.92 9.61
C ASP A 98 -8.40 -16.20 8.42
N GLY A 99 -8.14 -14.90 8.25
CA GLY A 99 -8.67 -14.10 7.16
C GLY A 99 -8.29 -14.67 5.79
N LEU A 100 -9.23 -14.68 4.87
CA LEU A 100 -9.07 -15.28 3.53
C LEU A 100 -8.58 -14.27 2.49
N TRP A 101 -8.47 -12.99 2.83
CA TRP A 101 -7.96 -11.96 1.95
C TRP A 101 -6.71 -11.31 2.51
N LEU A 102 -5.75 -11.03 1.64
CA LEU A 102 -4.58 -10.22 1.97
C LEU A 102 -4.83 -8.76 1.61
N TYR A 103 -4.83 -7.88 2.60
CA TYR A 103 -5.01 -6.45 2.41
C TYR A 103 -3.65 -5.73 2.43
N VAL A 104 -3.34 -4.99 1.37
CA VAL A 104 -2.12 -4.17 1.27
C VAL A 104 -2.35 -2.84 2.00
N VAL A 105 -1.72 -2.71 3.17
CA VAL A 105 -1.88 -1.59 4.09
C VAL A 105 -1.03 -0.39 3.69
N LEU A 106 0.21 -0.68 3.30
CA LEU A 106 1.21 0.34 2.97
C LEU A 106 2.07 -0.20 1.83
N LEU A 107 2.34 0.66 0.85
CA LEU A 107 3.40 0.46 -0.12
C LEU A 107 4.18 1.75 -0.27
N TRP A 108 5.47 1.71 0.04
CA TRP A 108 6.33 2.88 -0.09
C TRP A 108 7.68 2.50 -0.67
N VAL A 109 8.18 3.37 -1.55
CA VAL A 109 9.51 3.27 -2.15
C VAL A 109 10.17 4.65 -2.05
N ASP A 110 11.41 4.64 -1.58
CA ASP A 110 12.25 5.83 -1.48
C ASP A 110 12.30 6.53 -2.86
N PRO A 111 12.01 7.84 -2.94
CA PRO A 111 12.03 8.60 -4.19
C PRO A 111 13.28 8.40 -5.05
N ARG A 112 14.46 8.24 -4.43
CA ARG A 112 15.75 8.04 -5.11
C ARG A 112 15.85 6.70 -5.83
N TYR A 113 15.00 5.74 -5.47
CA TYR A 113 15.01 4.36 -5.97
C TYR A 113 13.74 4.01 -6.76
N ARG A 114 12.89 5.00 -7.04
CA ARG A 114 11.75 4.86 -7.96
C ARG A 114 12.23 4.63 -9.39
N GLY A 115 11.37 4.07 -10.24
CA GLY A 115 11.69 3.72 -11.62
C GLY A 115 12.50 2.43 -11.80
N GLY A 116 13.08 1.87 -10.74
CA GLY A 116 13.87 0.63 -10.78
C GLY A 116 13.09 -0.68 -10.57
N GLY A 117 11.76 -0.68 -10.67
CA GLY A 117 10.92 -1.88 -10.52
C GLY A 117 10.61 -2.31 -9.07
N MET A 118 11.19 -1.66 -8.05
CA MET A 118 11.02 -2.02 -6.63
C MET A 118 9.56 -2.15 -6.20
N GLY A 119 8.72 -1.16 -6.50
CA GLY A 119 7.29 -1.20 -6.15
C GLY A 119 6.55 -2.36 -6.81
N SER A 120 6.89 -2.70 -8.06
CA SER A 120 6.33 -3.87 -8.73
C SER A 120 6.77 -5.17 -8.07
N ALA A 121 8.02 -5.27 -7.62
CA ALA A 121 8.51 -6.45 -6.91
C ALA A 121 7.75 -6.65 -5.60
N LEU A 122 7.60 -5.60 -4.78
CA LEU A 122 6.84 -5.65 -3.52
C LEU A 122 5.37 -6.06 -3.73
N ILE A 123 4.69 -5.51 -4.75
CA ILE A 123 3.30 -5.90 -5.06
C ILE A 123 3.24 -7.38 -5.47
N ARG A 124 4.15 -7.85 -6.33
CA ARG A 124 4.18 -9.25 -6.75
C ARG A 124 4.46 -10.20 -5.58
N SER A 125 5.29 -9.80 -4.61
CA SER A 125 5.50 -10.55 -3.37
C SER A 125 4.20 -10.76 -2.58
N CYS A 126 3.30 -9.76 -2.56
CA CYS A 126 1.98 -9.90 -1.94
C CYS A 126 1.13 -10.96 -2.66
N LEU A 127 1.11 -10.94 -4.00
CA LEU A 127 0.37 -11.93 -4.79
C LEU A 127 0.93 -13.35 -4.56
N THR A 128 2.26 -13.49 -4.55
CA THR A 128 2.92 -14.78 -4.24
C THR A 128 2.58 -15.27 -2.84
N LEU A 129 2.59 -14.40 -1.83
CA LEU A 129 2.21 -14.77 -0.47
C LEU A 129 0.76 -15.24 -0.40
N ALA A 130 -0.17 -14.58 -1.10
CA ALA A 130 -1.56 -14.99 -1.14
C ALA A 130 -1.73 -16.40 -1.72
N VAL A 131 -0.97 -16.76 -2.75
CA VAL A 131 -0.92 -18.13 -3.27
C VAL A 131 -0.37 -19.09 -2.21
N GLN A 132 0.78 -18.77 -1.61
CA GLN A 132 1.44 -19.62 -0.61
C GLN A 132 0.58 -19.92 0.62
N LEU A 133 -0.23 -18.95 1.03
CA LEU A 133 -1.14 -19.07 2.17
C LEU A 133 -2.53 -19.61 1.79
N GLY A 134 -2.78 -19.93 0.52
CA GLY A 134 -4.09 -20.42 0.05
C GLY A 134 -5.21 -19.40 0.20
N LEU A 135 -4.92 -18.10 0.09
CA LEU A 135 -5.89 -17.02 0.25
C LEU A 135 -6.76 -16.86 -1.01
N GLN A 136 -7.95 -16.31 -0.85
CA GLN A 136 -8.88 -16.00 -1.95
C GLN A 136 -8.33 -14.92 -2.88
N GLY A 137 -7.53 -14.00 -2.35
CA GLY A 137 -6.96 -12.94 -3.16
C GLY A 137 -6.24 -11.87 -2.35
N VAL A 138 -5.86 -10.81 -3.06
CA VAL A 138 -5.22 -9.61 -2.53
C VAL A 138 -6.09 -8.41 -2.88
N TYR A 139 -6.30 -7.49 -1.96
CA TYR A 139 -6.87 -6.19 -2.31
C TYR A 139 -6.10 -5.03 -1.67
N ALA A 140 -6.28 -3.85 -2.24
CA ALA A 140 -5.64 -2.61 -1.81
C ALA A 140 -6.57 -1.45 -2.13
N VAL A 141 -6.43 -0.34 -1.39
CA VAL A 141 -7.13 0.91 -1.70
C VAL A 141 -6.08 2.03 -1.81
N PRO A 142 -5.24 2.02 -2.87
CA PRO A 142 -4.26 3.08 -3.11
C PRO A 142 -4.90 4.47 -3.22
N LEU A 143 -4.25 5.45 -2.60
CA LEU A 143 -4.59 6.87 -2.78
C LEU A 143 -4.27 7.33 -4.21
N LEU A 144 -5.05 8.30 -4.69
CA LEU A 144 -4.83 9.01 -5.96
C LEU A 144 -3.77 10.11 -5.77
N VAL A 145 -2.52 9.70 -5.53
CA VAL A 145 -1.41 10.61 -5.18
C VAL A 145 -1.05 11.61 -6.29
N GLY A 146 -1.46 11.34 -7.54
CA GLY A 146 -1.31 12.27 -8.65
C GLY A 146 -2.44 13.29 -8.80
N TYR A 147 -3.52 13.18 -8.00
CA TYR A 147 -4.70 14.03 -8.14
C TYR A 147 -4.40 15.51 -7.88
N GLN A 148 -3.52 15.83 -6.93
CA GLN A 148 -3.14 17.21 -6.63
C GLN A 148 -2.71 18.02 -7.86
N GLN A 149 -2.10 17.38 -8.87
CA GLN A 149 -1.67 18.07 -10.10
C GLN A 149 -2.81 18.31 -11.10
N ALA A 150 -3.96 17.65 -10.93
CA ALA A 150 -5.14 17.75 -11.79
C ALA A 150 -6.33 18.43 -11.10
N ALA A 151 -6.26 18.68 -9.79
CA ALA A 151 -7.37 19.15 -8.98
C ALA A 151 -7.94 20.54 -9.39
N GLU A 152 -7.16 21.36 -10.10
CA GLU A 152 -7.65 22.64 -10.65
C GLU A 152 -8.45 22.47 -11.95
N GLU A 153 -8.30 21.34 -12.64
CA GLU A 153 -8.82 21.12 -14.00
C GLU A 153 -9.88 20.02 -14.08
N MET A 154 -9.97 19.16 -13.05
CA MET A 154 -10.75 17.93 -13.10
C MET A 154 -11.25 17.53 -11.70
N GLU A 155 -12.51 17.12 -11.64
CA GLU A 155 -13.09 16.55 -10.43
C GLU A 155 -12.45 15.19 -10.10
N LEU A 156 -12.43 14.83 -8.81
CA LEU A 156 -11.78 13.61 -8.32
C LEU A 156 -12.33 12.35 -8.99
N GLU A 157 -13.64 12.28 -9.17
CA GLU A 157 -14.34 11.15 -9.81
C GLU A 157 -13.90 10.97 -11.26
N ASP A 158 -13.79 12.06 -12.01
CA ASP A 158 -13.34 12.03 -13.40
C ASP A 158 -11.86 11.61 -13.46
N TYR A 159 -11.02 12.13 -12.56
CA TYR A 159 -9.61 11.73 -12.47
C TYR A 159 -9.47 10.23 -12.18
N ALA A 160 -10.20 9.73 -11.19
CA ALA A 160 -10.19 8.31 -10.84
C ALA A 160 -10.64 7.46 -12.03
N SER A 161 -11.72 7.86 -12.69
CA SER A 161 -12.28 7.15 -13.84
C SER A 161 -11.29 7.09 -15.02
N GLU A 162 -10.63 8.21 -15.33
CA GLU A 162 -9.61 8.27 -16.39
C GLU A 162 -8.37 7.43 -16.07
N VAL A 163 -7.98 7.34 -14.80
CA VAL A 163 -6.88 6.47 -14.34
C VAL A 163 -7.25 4.99 -14.48
N ILE A 164 -8.47 4.62 -14.08
CA ILE A 164 -8.97 3.24 -14.12
C ILE A 164 -9.14 2.78 -15.58
N ARG A 165 -9.67 3.64 -16.45
CA ARG A 165 -9.76 3.43 -17.90
C ARG A 165 -8.40 3.47 -18.61
N ARG A 166 -7.33 3.82 -17.90
CA ARG A 166 -5.95 3.91 -18.40
C ARG A 166 -5.72 5.03 -19.42
N ASN A 167 -6.60 6.02 -19.45
CA ASN A 167 -6.42 7.26 -20.23
C ASN A 167 -5.44 8.21 -19.54
N LYS A 168 -5.37 8.16 -18.20
CA LYS A 168 -4.43 8.91 -17.37
C LYS A 168 -3.58 7.96 -16.53
N SER A 169 -2.42 8.44 -16.06
CA SER A 169 -1.55 7.67 -15.17
C SER A 169 -1.53 8.32 -13.79
N ASP A 170 -1.90 7.55 -12.77
CA ASP A 170 -1.59 7.83 -11.37
C ASP A 170 -0.37 7.00 -10.94
N PRO A 171 0.60 7.57 -10.21
CA PRO A 171 1.83 6.86 -9.84
C PRO A 171 1.62 5.53 -9.11
N LEU A 172 0.58 5.41 -8.27
CA LEU A 172 0.34 4.27 -7.40
C LEU A 172 -0.74 3.34 -7.98
N VAL A 173 -1.89 3.88 -8.36
CA VAL A 173 -3.03 3.11 -8.89
C VAL A 173 -2.62 2.41 -10.20
N THR A 174 -2.04 3.15 -11.15
CA THR A 174 -1.59 2.57 -12.42
C THR A 174 -0.51 1.51 -12.23
N ARG A 175 0.33 1.63 -11.19
CA ARG A 175 1.36 0.63 -10.88
C ARG A 175 0.74 -0.68 -10.39
N MET A 176 -0.23 -0.62 -9.49
CA MET A 176 -0.95 -1.81 -9.00
C MET A 176 -1.72 -2.50 -10.14
N ILE A 177 -2.37 -1.72 -11.00
CA ILE A 177 -3.05 -2.24 -12.19
C ILE A 177 -2.07 -2.98 -13.12
N LYS A 178 -0.88 -2.41 -13.35
CA LYS A 178 0.18 -3.06 -14.16
C LYS A 178 0.75 -4.33 -13.51
N CYS A 179 0.57 -4.52 -12.21
CA CYS A 179 0.96 -5.73 -11.50
C CYS A 179 -0.14 -6.81 -11.52
N GLY A 180 -1.31 -6.54 -12.08
CA GLY A 180 -2.39 -7.51 -12.24
C GLY A 180 -3.61 -7.27 -11.35
N LEU A 181 -3.59 -6.25 -10.48
CA LEU A 181 -4.81 -5.85 -9.77
C LEU A 181 -5.78 -5.15 -10.72
N ARG A 182 -7.06 -5.22 -10.42
CA ARG A 182 -8.17 -4.67 -11.21
C ARG A 182 -9.20 -4.02 -10.30
N PRO A 183 -9.95 -3.00 -10.76
CA PRO A 183 -11.13 -2.55 -10.03
C PRO A 183 -12.14 -3.71 -9.88
N PRO A 184 -13.00 -3.66 -8.85
CA PRO A 184 -14.08 -4.63 -8.70
C PRO A 184 -15.03 -4.59 -9.91
N GLU A 185 -15.59 -5.75 -10.31
CA GLU A 185 -16.63 -5.81 -11.35
C GLU A 185 -17.96 -5.19 -10.91
N PHE A 186 -18.24 -5.29 -9.61
CA PHE A 186 -19.47 -4.82 -8.98
C PHE A 186 -19.12 -4.00 -7.74
N GLY A 187 -19.86 -2.91 -7.50
CA GLY A 187 -19.61 -1.98 -6.39
C GLY A 187 -18.84 -0.73 -6.81
N SER A 188 -18.48 0.10 -5.83
CA SER A 188 -17.75 1.35 -6.07
C SER A 188 -16.25 1.10 -6.09
N GLU A 189 -15.60 1.49 -7.18
CA GLU A 189 -14.14 1.51 -7.30
C GLU A 189 -13.51 2.70 -6.57
N LEU A 190 -14.22 3.81 -6.40
CA LEU A 190 -13.76 4.97 -5.63
C LEU A 190 -14.28 4.90 -4.20
N VAL A 191 -13.37 4.91 -3.23
CA VAL A 191 -13.68 4.92 -1.81
C VAL A 191 -13.44 6.31 -1.24
N ARG A 192 -14.54 7.01 -0.97
CA ARG A 192 -14.57 8.33 -0.30
C ARG A 192 -14.19 8.20 1.17
N ASP A 193 -13.66 9.29 1.73
CA ASP A 193 -13.36 9.40 3.17
C ASP A 193 -12.47 8.26 3.71
N TYR A 194 -11.70 7.65 2.82
CA TYR A 194 -10.88 6.49 3.11
C TYR A 194 -9.69 6.88 4.00
N MET A 195 -9.08 8.02 3.74
CA MET A 195 -7.98 8.57 4.54
C MET A 195 -7.98 10.09 4.42
N GLU A 196 -7.73 10.81 5.51
CA GLU A 196 -7.49 12.26 5.46
C GLU A 196 -6.16 12.53 4.73
N ALA A 197 -6.29 12.82 3.44
CA ALA A 197 -5.23 13.13 2.52
C ALA A 197 -5.78 14.11 1.46
N PRO A 198 -5.89 15.42 1.79
CA PRO A 198 -6.55 16.39 0.91
C PRO A 198 -5.90 16.48 -0.48
N SER A 199 -4.59 16.28 -0.58
CA SER A 199 -3.86 16.22 -1.85
C SER A 199 -4.29 15.05 -2.76
N ALA A 200 -4.94 14.03 -2.21
CA ALA A 200 -5.49 12.88 -2.91
C ALA A 200 -7.03 12.86 -2.89
N GLY A 201 -7.68 13.99 -2.55
CA GLY A 201 -9.14 14.09 -2.50
C GLY A 201 -9.79 13.30 -1.35
N ASN A 202 -9.02 12.95 -0.31
CA ASN A 202 -9.44 12.09 0.80
C ASN A 202 -10.00 10.72 0.39
N ALA A 203 -9.61 10.24 -0.80
CA ALA A 203 -10.14 9.02 -1.38
C ALA A 203 -9.03 8.07 -1.83
N GLY A 204 -9.40 6.80 -1.99
CA GLY A 204 -8.58 5.81 -2.67
C GLY A 204 -9.38 5.02 -3.70
N VAL A 205 -8.68 4.29 -4.56
CA VAL A 205 -9.30 3.40 -5.55
C VAL A 205 -9.17 1.97 -5.07
N LEU A 206 -10.28 1.29 -4.86
CA LEU A 206 -10.30 -0.13 -4.54
C LEU A 206 -9.82 -0.94 -5.75
N LEU A 207 -8.77 -1.72 -5.53
CA LEU A 207 -8.23 -2.66 -6.50
C LEU A 207 -8.09 -4.03 -5.84
N MET A 208 -8.38 -5.07 -6.59
CA MET A 208 -8.27 -6.45 -6.14
C MET A 208 -7.56 -7.34 -7.16
N TRP A 209 -7.07 -8.47 -6.70
CA TRP A 209 -6.58 -9.58 -7.49
C TRP A 209 -7.11 -10.86 -6.85
N GLU A 210 -7.87 -11.64 -7.61
CA GLU A 210 -8.35 -12.94 -7.17
C GLU A 210 -7.28 -14.00 -7.44
N ASN A 211 -7.06 -14.86 -6.46
CA ASN A 211 -6.10 -15.95 -6.58
C ASN A 211 -6.67 -17.04 -7.48
N PRO A 212 -6.09 -17.28 -8.68
CA PRO A 212 -6.59 -18.30 -9.58
C PRO A 212 -6.34 -19.73 -9.08
N TYR A 213 -5.50 -19.90 -8.05
CA TYR A 213 -5.16 -21.19 -7.43
C TYR A 213 -5.94 -21.43 -6.13
N PHE A 214 -6.92 -20.59 -5.78
CA PHE A 214 -7.71 -20.77 -4.58
C PHE A 214 -8.52 -22.07 -4.64
N GLY A 215 -8.45 -22.89 -3.58
CA GLY A 215 -9.13 -24.19 -3.51
C GLY A 215 -8.37 -25.37 -4.13
N GLU A 216 -7.16 -25.16 -4.64
CA GLU A 216 -6.28 -26.23 -5.15
C GLU A 216 -5.36 -26.84 -4.07
N HIS A 217 -5.58 -26.52 -2.79
CA HIS A 217 -4.77 -26.94 -1.64
C HIS A 217 -5.59 -27.66 -0.57
#